data_AF-A0A6I6S7F0-F1
#
_entry.id   AF-A0A6I6S7F0-F1
#
_cell.length_a   1.000
_cell.length_b   1.000
_cell.length_c   1.000
_cell.angle_alpha   90.00
_cell.angle_beta   90.00
_cell.angle_gamma   90.00
#
_symmetry.space_group_name_H-M   'P 1'
#
loop_
_entity.id
_entity.type
_entity.pdbx_description
1 polymer ?
#
loop_
_entity_poly.entity_id
_entity_poly.type
_entity_poly.pdbx_seq_one_letter_code
_entity_poly.pdbx_strand_id
1 'polypeptide(L)' 'MPLPPHTPQSAAAAAERAGIPLHADRHAPVAATADHILAVVSRLRDLDLDDLPPAPSYRADSGR' A
#
# COMPACT_ATOMS: atom_id res chain seq x y z
N MET A 1 -8.87 -10.50 -10.19
CA MET A 1 -7.56 -11.18 -10.06
C MET A 1 -6.97 -10.79 -8.71
N PRO A 2 -6.61 -11.74 -7.83
CA PRO A 2 -5.92 -11.40 -6.59
C PRO A 2 -4.57 -10.75 -6.92
N LEU A 3 -4.16 -9.77 -6.12
CA LEU A 3 -2.85 -9.16 -6.28
C LEU A 3 -1.76 -10.19 -5.91
N PRO A 4 -0.64 -10.25 -6.66
CA PRO A 4 0.43 -11.17 -6.36
C PRO A 4 1.05 -10.83 -4.98
N PRO A 5 1.48 -11.84 -4.21
CA PRO A 5 2.13 -11.62 -2.93
C PRO A 5 3.46 -10.88 -3.10
N HIS A 6 3.83 -10.12 -2.09
CA HIS A 6 5.07 -9.38 -2.01
C HIS A 6 6.24 -10.35 -1.80
N THR A 7 7.24 -10.25 -2.67
CA THR A 7 8.53 -10.90 -2.44
C THR A 7 9.39 -10.06 -1.50
N PRO A 8 10.35 -10.67 -0.77
CA PRO A 8 11.33 -9.93 0.03
C PRO A 8 12.02 -8.79 -0.75
N GLN A 9 12.36 -9.05 -2.02
CA GLN A 9 13.01 -8.08 -2.90
C GLN A 9 12.07 -6.93 -3.27
N SER A 10 10.78 -7.21 -3.49
CA SER A 10 9.80 -6.17 -3.76
C SER A 10 9.57 -5.26 -2.54
N ALA A 11 9.60 -5.83 -1.33
CA ALA A 11 9.50 -5.07 -0.08
C ALA A 11 10.73 -4.19 0.13
N ALA A 12 11.94 -4.72 -0.13
CA ALA A 12 13.17 -3.93 -0.09
C ALA A 12 13.13 -2.77 -1.09
N ALA A 13 12.76 -3.03 -2.35
CA ALA A 13 12.65 -1.99 -3.38
C ALA A 13 11.58 -0.93 -3.06
N ALA A 14 10.47 -1.32 -2.41
CA ALA A 14 9.48 -0.37 -1.95
C ALA A 14 10.00 0.52 -0.80
N ALA A 15 10.76 -0.07 0.14
CA ALA A 15 11.34 0.66 1.25
C ALA A 15 12.45 1.63 0.82
N GLU A 16 13.28 1.23 -0.15
CA GLU A 16 14.23 2.13 -0.84
C GLU A 16 13.52 3.32 -1.48
N ARG A 17 12.43 3.08 -2.21
CA ARG A 17 11.62 4.16 -2.80
C ARG A 17 10.98 5.09 -1.76
N ALA A 18 10.73 4.58 -0.55
CA ALA A 18 10.23 5.38 0.58
C ALA A 18 11.35 6.12 1.34
N GLY A 19 12.62 5.94 0.96
CA GLY A 19 13.78 6.55 1.63
C GLY A 19 14.15 5.88 2.96
N ILE A 20 13.68 4.64 3.19
CA ILE A 20 13.96 3.87 4.40
C ILE A 20 14.55 2.51 4.00
N PRO A 21 15.85 2.44 3.65
CA PRO A 21 16.52 1.19 3.34
C PRO A 21 16.35 0.15 4.46
N LEU A 22 15.97 -1.08 4.09
CA LEU A 22 15.83 -2.18 5.04
C LEU A 22 17.10 -3.00 5.11
N HIS A 23 17.51 -3.33 6.34
CA HIS A 23 18.50 -4.38 6.55
C HIS A 23 17.99 -5.72 5.99
N ALA A 24 18.90 -6.55 5.46
CA ALA A 24 18.54 -7.76 4.70
C ALA A 24 17.66 -8.76 5.49
N ASP A 25 17.90 -8.87 6.80
CA ASP A 25 17.10 -9.70 7.71
C ASP A 25 15.64 -9.23 7.86
N ARG A 26 15.33 -7.98 7.48
CA ARG A 26 13.98 -7.41 7.52
C ARG A 26 13.18 -7.61 6.24
N HIS A 27 13.80 -8.03 5.14
CA HIS A 27 13.11 -8.10 3.84
C HIS A 27 11.94 -9.10 3.87
N ALA A 28 12.18 -10.31 4.39
CA ALA A 28 11.15 -11.34 4.49
C ALA A 28 10.00 -10.99 5.46
N PRO A 29 10.24 -10.58 6.72
CA PRO A 29 9.16 -10.24 7.63
C PRO A 29 8.35 -9.00 7.19
N VAL A 30 8.99 -8.01 6.53
CA VAL A 30 8.27 -6.87 5.97
C VAL A 30 7.39 -7.29 4.79
N ALA A 31 7.88 -8.17 3.90
CA ALA A 31 7.07 -8.71 2.81
C ALA A 31 5.82 -9.45 3.33
N ALA A 32 5.97 -10.32 4.32
CA ALA A 32 4.84 -11.00 4.96
C ALA A 32 3.84 -10.02 5.62
N THR A 33 4.34 -8.94 6.22
CA THR A 33 3.51 -7.88 6.81
C THR A 33 2.75 -7.12 5.73
N ALA A 34 3.40 -6.79 4.61
CA ALA A 34 2.78 -6.14 3.47
C ALA A 34 1.67 -7.02 2.87
N ASP A 35 1.90 -8.33 2.75
CA ASP A 35 0.86 -9.29 2.31
C ASP A 35 -0.35 -9.33 3.25
N HIS A 36 -0.11 -9.31 4.56
CA HIS A 36 -1.20 -9.26 5.53
C HIS A 36 -2.02 -7.98 5.39
N ILE A 37 -1.37 -6.82 5.29
CA ILE A 37 -2.04 -5.53 5.06
C ILE A 37 -2.82 -5.58 3.74
N LEU A 38 -2.21 -6.12 2.69
CA LEU A 38 -2.84 -6.24 1.39
C LEU A 38 -4.10 -7.10 1.44
N ALA A 39 -4.08 -8.22 2.17
CA ALA A 39 -5.25 -9.06 2.37
C ALA A 39 -6.39 -8.31 3.07
N VAL A 40 -6.08 -7.50 4.09
CA VAL A 40 -7.09 -6.70 4.82
C VAL A 40 -7.65 -5.59 3.93
N VAL A 41 -6.78 -4.80 3.29
CA VAL A 41 -7.15 -3.64 2.46
C VAL A 41 -7.84 -4.09 1.17
N SER A 42 -7.52 -5.26 0.64
CA SER A 42 -8.17 -5.79 -0.56
C SER A 42 -9.67 -5.99 -0.38
N ARG A 43 -10.18 -6.12 0.85
CA ARG A 43 -11.63 -6.13 1.13
C ARG A 43 -12.34 -4.83 0.76
N LEU A 44 -11.63 -3.71 0.66
CA LEU A 44 -12.20 -2.45 0.16
C LEU A 44 -12.62 -2.54 -1.32
N ARG A 45 -12.05 -3.49 -2.08
CA ARG A 45 -12.45 -3.72 -3.49
C ARG A 45 -13.81 -4.41 -3.62
N ASP A 46 -14.30 -4.99 -2.53
CA ASP A 46 -15.62 -5.63 -2.52
C ASP A 46 -16.73 -4.58 -2.30
N LEU A 47 -16.37 -3.33 -2.01
CA LEU A 47 -17.32 -2.22 -1.92
C LEU A 47 -17.70 -1.74 -3.32
N ASP A 48 -18.99 -1.52 -3.52
CA ASP A 48 -19.50 -0.85 -4.71
C ASP A 48 -19.26 0.66 -4.59
N LEU A 49 -18.33 1.16 -5.41
CA LEU A 49 -17.91 2.56 -5.46
C LEU A 49 -18.11 3.16 -6.86
N ASP A 50 -18.79 2.46 -7.78
CA ASP A 50 -18.82 2.83 -9.20
C ASP A 50 -19.46 4.20 -9.46
N ASP A 51 -20.50 4.54 -8.68
CA ASP A 51 -21.18 5.84 -8.75
C ASP A 51 -20.71 6.85 -7.69
N LEU A 52 -19.70 6.48 -6.89
CA LEU A 52 -19.16 7.33 -5.83
C LEU A 52 -17.91 8.06 -6.34
N PRO A 53 -17.99 9.37 -6.65
CA PRO A 53 -16.80 10.11 -7.07
C PRO A 53 -15.77 10.12 -5.94
N PRO A 54 -14.46 10.10 -6.26
CA PRO A 54 -13.41 10.27 -5.27
C PRO A 54 -13.64 11.53 -4.43
N ALA A 55 -13.38 11.44 -3.13
CA ALA A 55 -13.48 12.61 -2.28
C ALA A 55 -12.63 13.77 -2.84
N PRO A 56 -13.15 15.02 -2.82
CA PRO A 56 -12.39 16.17 -3.30
C PRO A 56 -11.08 16.28 -2.53
N SER A 57 -9.98 16.56 -3.24
CA SER A 57 -8.68 16.69 -2.62
C SER A 57 -8.67 17.89 -1.67
N TYR A 58 -8.46 17.64 -0.38
CA TYR A 58 -8.26 18.72 0.57
C TYR A 58 -6.94 19.43 0.26
N ARG A 59 -7.02 20.69 -0.17
CA ARG A 59 -5.88 21.60 -0.25
C ARG A 59 -5.99 22.62 0.87
N ALA A 60 -5.01 22.59 1.77
CA ALA A 60 -4.94 23.42 2.97
C ALA A 60 -4.84 24.94 2.73
N ASP A 61 -4.93 25.43 1.48
CA ASP A 61 -4.81 26.85 1.10
C ASP A 61 -6.03 27.39 0.32
N SER A 62 -7.16 26.69 0.29
CA SER A 62 -8.36 27.14 -0.43
C SER A 62 -9.27 28.10 0.36
N GLY A 63 -8.88 28.44 1.59
CA GLY A 63 -9.54 29.48 2.39
C GLY A 63 -8.86 30.83 2.20
N ARG A 64 -9.25 31.59 1.17
CA ARG A 64 -9.07 33.05 1.12
C ARG A 64 -10.36 33.70 0.70
#